data_AF-A0A844SMB3-F1
#
_entry.id   AF-A0A844SMB3-F1
#
_cell.length_a   1.000
_cell.length_b   1.000
_cell.length_c   1.000
_cell.angle_alpha   90.00
_cell.angle_beta   90.00
_cell.angle_gamma   90.00
#
_symmetry.space_group_name_H-M   'P 1'
#
loop_
_entity.id
_entity.type
_entity.pdbx_description
1 polymer ?
#
loop_
_entity_poly.entity_id
_entity_poly.type
_entity_poly.pdbx_seq_one_letter_code
_entity_poly.pdbx_strand_id
1 'polypeptide(L)'
;MMKQVLVFYDGPQLALLESDRGHAMLAVAVTREGYGYPMFAVEILGNYLEKYLQGKADLRYVFASAPVNRLYFFDLTEEKSGRVLLTRATSDDAANELYYPLHGIFSRSHTHPLEEEVAKGEGKRRFLIDGKWEATDFSGFYGKIADTYALMYISESLETLSATESDKLFLQSSINEKNWQGGGSYGSFYGGMRGRARSRHPLKVEGIEYHSPGYIDVLGNIAVLNRVDEAVQRLIRRGRDISKLYKAVYKSLKNEKLLRADKTSGFANESTEQYTLAQSYRLAAMVGLSNPESMFAACDNNVIVFAKVVLSFSRRVRDLTRFYVEGRVRRG
;
A
#
# COMPACT_ATOMS: atom_id res chain seq x y z
N MET A 1 0.66 11.17 28.38
CA MET A 1 -0.08 12.32 27.83
C MET A 1 -1.21 11.82 26.94
N MET A 2 -2.44 12.25 27.17
CA MET A 2 -3.59 11.96 26.31
C MET A 2 -3.46 12.79 25.02
N LYS A 3 -3.56 12.12 23.87
CA LYS A 3 -3.45 12.76 22.55
C LYS A 3 -4.83 12.97 21.94
N GLN A 4 -5.67 11.94 21.94
CA GLN A 4 -6.96 11.98 21.28
C GLN A 4 -7.92 10.94 21.87
N VAL A 5 -9.22 11.26 21.92
CA VAL A 5 -10.29 10.27 22.14
C VAL A 5 -10.72 9.71 20.77
N LEU A 6 -10.68 8.39 20.62
CA LEU A 6 -10.97 7.68 19.37
C LEU A 6 -12.42 7.18 19.32
N VAL A 7 -12.97 6.78 20.47
CA VAL A 7 -14.36 6.35 20.61
C VAL A 7 -14.97 7.06 21.81
N PHE A 8 -16.08 7.73 21.56
CA PHE A 8 -16.89 8.45 22.54
C PHE A 8 -18.36 8.07 22.36
N TYR A 9 -19.01 7.71 23.46
CA TYR A 9 -20.46 7.51 23.56
C TYR A 9 -21.00 8.35 24.73
N ASP A 10 -21.20 7.75 25.91
CA ASP A 10 -21.56 8.45 27.14
C ASP A 10 -20.32 8.88 27.97
N GLY A 11 -19.17 8.90 27.30
CA GLY A 11 -17.84 9.15 27.84
C GLY A 11 -16.75 8.54 26.95
N PRO A 12 -15.47 8.88 27.18
CA PRO A 12 -14.35 8.30 26.42
C PRO A 12 -14.25 6.79 26.61
N GLN A 13 -14.50 6.02 25.56
CA GLN A 13 -14.42 4.55 25.59
C GLN A 13 -13.08 4.03 25.09
N LEU A 14 -12.44 4.76 24.17
CA LEU A 14 -11.12 4.47 23.65
C LEU A 14 -10.32 5.76 23.50
N ALA A 15 -9.11 5.79 24.03
CA ALA A 15 -8.20 6.92 23.93
C ALA A 15 -6.83 6.51 23.38
N LEU A 16 -6.22 7.41 22.61
CA LEU A 16 -4.83 7.37 22.20
C LEU A 16 -4.02 8.24 23.18
N LEU A 17 -2.95 7.66 23.72
CA LEU A 17 -2.00 8.34 24.58
C LEU A 17 -0.57 8.16 24.06
N GLU A 18 0.33 8.98 24.59
CA GLU A 18 1.77 8.88 24.39
C GLU A 18 2.44 8.88 25.76
N SER A 19 3.30 7.89 26.03
CA SER A 19 4.09 7.85 27.24
C SER A 19 5.17 8.94 27.23
N ASP A 20 5.77 9.26 28.38
CA ASP A 20 6.86 10.25 28.45
C ASP A 20 8.10 9.84 27.63
N ARG A 21 8.17 8.58 27.20
CA ARG A 21 9.22 8.04 26.32
C ARG A 21 8.86 8.13 24.83
N GLY A 22 7.71 8.72 24.49
CA GLY A 22 7.22 8.84 23.12
C GLY A 22 6.57 7.56 22.58
N HIS A 23 6.26 6.57 23.42
CA HIS A 23 5.58 5.36 22.95
C HIS A 23 4.07 5.57 22.88
N ALA A 24 3.46 5.18 21.77
CA ALA A 24 2.01 5.22 21.63
C ALA A 24 1.34 4.17 22.53
N MET A 25 0.20 4.55 23.09
CA MET A 25 -0.61 3.70 23.95
C MET A 25 -2.08 3.80 23.54
N LEU A 26 -2.80 2.68 23.63
CA LEU A 26 -4.27 2.67 23.51
C LEU A 26 -4.87 2.33 24.87
N ALA A 27 -5.94 3.00 25.26
CA ALA A 27 -6.62 2.76 26.52
C ALA A 27 -8.13 2.61 26.33
N VAL A 28 -8.71 1.59 26.96
CA VAL A 28 -10.16 1.32 26.96
C VAL A 28 -10.77 1.57 28.32
N ALA A 29 -11.99 2.06 28.35
CA ALA A 29 -12.77 2.15 29.58
C ALA A 29 -13.07 0.74 30.09
N VAL A 30 -12.87 0.53 31.39
CA VAL A 30 -13.17 -0.73 32.09
C VAL A 30 -13.94 -0.45 33.36
N THR A 31 -14.32 -1.49 34.11
CA THR A 31 -14.82 -1.36 35.47
C THR A 31 -13.75 -1.84 36.45
N ARG A 32 -13.35 -1.01 37.42
CA ARG A 32 -12.39 -1.35 38.46
C ARG A 32 -12.76 -0.63 39.75
N GLU A 33 -12.84 -1.34 40.86
CA GLU A 33 -13.14 -0.73 42.15
C GLU A 33 -12.06 0.26 42.58
N GLY A 34 -12.49 1.33 43.25
CA GLY A 34 -11.60 2.39 43.75
C GLY A 34 -11.18 3.44 42.71
N TYR A 35 -11.72 3.37 41.49
CA TYR A 35 -11.49 4.35 40.41
C TYR A 35 -12.83 5.01 40.05
N GLY A 36 -12.81 6.31 39.75
CA GLY A 36 -13.95 7.07 39.24
C GLY A 36 -14.25 6.75 37.76
N TYR A 37 -13.23 6.78 36.90
CA TYR A 37 -13.34 6.41 35.49
C TYR A 37 -12.11 5.60 35.06
N PRO A 38 -12.05 4.30 35.39
CA PRO A 38 -10.88 3.48 35.14
C PRO A 38 -10.69 3.16 33.65
N MET A 39 -9.45 3.32 33.21
CA MET A 39 -9.00 3.01 31.87
C MET A 39 -7.91 1.94 31.93
N PHE A 40 -8.05 0.87 31.16
CA PHE A 40 -7.01 -0.14 30.95
C PHE A 40 -6.24 0.18 29.68
N ALA A 41 -4.92 0.32 29.80
CA ALA A 41 -4.05 0.82 28.75
C ALA A 41 -2.94 -0.16 28.39
N VAL A 42 -2.57 -0.18 27.12
CA VAL A 42 -1.45 -0.96 26.58
C VAL A 42 -0.42 -0.04 25.94
N GLU A 43 0.83 -0.14 26.35
CA GLU A 43 1.96 0.46 25.61
C GLU A 43 2.30 -0.41 24.40
N ILE A 44 2.19 0.17 23.21
CA ILE A 44 2.20 -0.59 21.96
C ILE A 44 3.63 -0.85 21.48
N LEU A 45 3.88 -2.08 21.04
CA LEU A 45 5.17 -2.50 20.47
C LEU A 45 5.15 -2.52 18.94
N GLY A 46 6.30 -2.20 18.33
CA GLY A 46 6.55 -2.41 16.90
C GLY A 46 5.46 -1.81 16.00
N ASN A 47 4.92 -2.62 15.10
CA ASN A 47 3.89 -2.20 14.14
C ASN A 47 2.45 -2.56 14.55
N TYR A 48 2.19 -2.90 15.83
CA TYR A 48 0.84 -3.27 16.26
C TYR A 48 -0.16 -2.10 16.17
N LEU A 49 0.30 -0.87 16.42
CA LEU A 49 -0.55 0.32 16.23
C LEU A 49 -0.92 0.45 14.75
N GLU A 50 0.06 0.38 13.86
CA GLU A 50 -0.16 0.44 12.41
C GLU A 50 -1.15 -0.67 11.95
N LYS A 51 -0.99 -1.90 12.45
CA LYS A 51 -1.94 -3.01 12.16
C LYS A 51 -3.36 -2.68 12.61
N TYR A 52 -3.52 -2.14 13.81
CA TYR A 52 -4.83 -1.76 14.35
C TYR A 52 -5.46 -0.61 13.56
N LEU A 53 -4.70 0.46 13.32
CA LEU A 53 -5.14 1.62 12.54
C LEU A 53 -5.53 1.23 11.10
N GLN A 54 -4.82 0.27 10.51
CA GLN A 54 -5.14 -0.28 9.19
C GLN A 54 -6.28 -1.32 9.21
N GLY A 55 -6.90 -1.61 10.35
CA GLY A 55 -7.96 -2.60 10.49
C GLY A 55 -7.52 -4.06 10.29
N LYS A 56 -6.21 -4.35 10.34
CA LYS A 56 -5.64 -5.71 10.20
C LYS A 56 -5.61 -6.49 11.50
N ALA A 57 -5.74 -5.79 12.63
CA ALA A 57 -5.86 -6.36 13.95
C ALA A 57 -7.00 -5.64 14.68
N ASP A 58 -7.77 -6.38 15.47
CA ASP A 58 -8.71 -5.77 16.39
C ASP A 58 -7.99 -5.26 17.65
N LEU A 59 -8.69 -4.44 18.43
CA LEU A 59 -8.13 -3.84 19.64
C LEU A 59 -7.73 -4.91 20.67
N ARG A 60 -8.54 -5.96 20.81
CA ARG A 60 -8.25 -7.09 21.70
C ARG A 60 -6.91 -7.75 21.38
N TYR A 61 -6.62 -8.00 20.11
CA TYR A 61 -5.32 -8.55 19.69
C TYR A 61 -4.15 -7.66 20.10
N VAL A 62 -4.27 -6.33 20.02
CA VAL A 62 -3.22 -5.40 20.45
C VAL A 62 -2.93 -5.55 21.95
N PHE A 63 -3.98 -5.63 22.77
CA PHE A 63 -3.85 -5.81 24.22
C PHE A 63 -3.31 -7.20 24.57
N ALA A 64 -3.87 -8.26 23.99
CA ALA A 64 -3.51 -9.64 24.29
C ALA A 64 -2.09 -10.01 23.82
N SER A 65 -1.55 -9.30 22.82
CA SER A 65 -0.18 -9.53 22.32
C SER A 65 0.89 -8.80 23.14
N ALA A 66 0.50 -7.93 24.07
CA ALA A 66 1.44 -7.16 24.88
C ALA A 66 1.85 -7.94 26.14
N PRO A 67 3.14 -7.90 26.53
CA PRO A 67 3.57 -8.45 27.81
C PRO A 67 2.96 -7.66 28.98
N VAL A 68 2.73 -8.35 30.11
CA VAL A 68 2.10 -7.77 31.32
C VAL A 68 2.77 -6.46 31.77
N ASN A 69 4.09 -6.35 31.64
CA ASN A 69 4.85 -5.16 32.03
C ASN A 69 4.60 -3.91 31.16
N ARG A 70 3.73 -4.02 30.15
CA ARG A 70 3.25 -2.94 29.25
C ARG A 70 1.75 -2.71 29.36
N LEU A 71 1.09 -3.35 30.32
CA LEU A 71 -0.30 -3.13 30.64
C LEU A 71 -0.38 -2.22 31.87
N TYR A 72 -1.31 -1.28 31.84
CA TYR A 72 -1.44 -0.23 32.83
C TYR A 72 -2.91 0.08 33.12
N PHE A 73 -3.17 0.62 34.29
CA PHE A 73 -4.43 1.27 34.64
C PHE A 73 -4.18 2.74 34.93
N PHE A 74 -5.19 3.56 34.68
CA PHE A 74 -5.25 4.93 35.20
C PHE A 74 -6.70 5.34 35.41
N ASP A 75 -6.90 6.38 36.21
CA ASP A 75 -8.20 7.02 36.37
C ASP A 75 -8.28 8.27 35.49
N LEU A 76 -9.25 8.31 34.59
CA LEU A 76 -9.44 9.47 33.72
C LEU A 76 -9.97 10.69 34.51
N THR A 77 -10.59 10.50 35.67
CA THR A 77 -11.04 11.62 36.52
C THR A 77 -9.88 12.36 37.20
N GLU A 78 -8.71 11.73 37.29
CA GLU A 78 -7.49 12.32 37.86
C GLU A 78 -6.61 13.03 36.82
N GLU A 79 -7.11 13.16 35.59
CA GLU A 79 -6.43 13.83 34.49
C GLU A 79 -6.13 15.29 34.81
N LYS A 80 -4.87 15.69 34.64
CA LYS A 80 -4.40 17.08 34.82
C LYS A 80 -3.54 17.52 33.64
N SER A 81 -4.00 18.53 32.91
CA SER A 81 -3.28 19.18 31.80
C SER A 81 -2.84 18.21 30.68
N GLY A 82 -3.74 17.31 30.28
CA GLY A 82 -3.53 16.23 29.33
C GLY A 82 -2.71 15.05 29.88
N ARG A 83 -2.48 14.94 31.18
CA ARG A 83 -1.61 13.91 31.79
C ARG A 83 -2.38 13.07 32.80
N VAL A 84 -2.10 11.78 32.78
CA VAL A 84 -2.65 10.77 33.70
C VAL A 84 -1.49 10.00 34.30
N LEU A 85 -1.63 9.58 35.56
CA LEU A 85 -0.66 8.72 36.23
C LEU A 85 -0.97 7.25 35.90
N LEU A 86 0.04 6.52 35.41
CA LEU A 86 -0.11 5.12 35.05
C LEU A 86 0.33 4.21 36.19
N THR A 87 -0.54 3.29 36.59
CA THR A 87 -0.22 2.18 37.51
C THR A 87 -0.05 0.90 36.70
N ARG A 88 1.05 0.17 36.87
CA ARG A 88 1.29 -1.10 36.14
C ARG A 88 0.25 -2.15 36.54
N ALA A 89 -0.23 -2.90 35.55
CA ALA A 89 -1.03 -4.10 35.79
C ALA A 89 -0.18 -5.19 36.45
N THR A 90 -0.81 -5.95 37.33
CA THR A 90 -0.24 -7.16 37.93
C THR A 90 -0.47 -8.37 37.01
N SER A 91 0.14 -9.52 37.33
CA SER A 91 -0.13 -10.78 36.63
C SER A 91 -1.60 -11.21 36.78
N ASP A 92 -2.22 -10.97 37.93
CA ASP A 92 -3.62 -11.28 38.17
C ASP A 92 -4.54 -10.36 37.35
N ASP A 93 -4.19 -9.08 37.23
CA ASP A 93 -4.90 -8.15 36.34
C ASP A 93 -4.84 -8.62 34.88
N ALA A 94 -3.67 -9.06 34.41
CA ALA A 94 -3.50 -9.55 33.05
C ALA A 94 -4.22 -10.88 32.78
N ALA A 95 -4.49 -11.68 33.82
CA ALA A 95 -5.31 -12.89 33.71
C ALA A 95 -6.82 -12.59 33.71
N ASN A 96 -7.23 -11.37 34.06
CA ASN A 96 -8.64 -10.99 34.09
C ASN A 96 -9.14 -10.54 32.71
N GLU A 97 -9.80 -11.46 32.02
CA GLU A 97 -10.39 -11.26 30.69
C GLU A 97 -11.41 -10.11 30.62
N LEU A 98 -12.02 -9.71 31.74
CA LEU A 98 -13.01 -8.62 31.78
C LEU A 98 -12.39 -7.24 31.48
N TYR A 99 -11.08 -7.08 31.65
CA TYR A 99 -10.40 -5.84 31.30
C TYR A 99 -10.07 -5.74 29.81
N TYR A 100 -10.04 -6.87 29.10
CA TYR A 100 -9.67 -6.87 27.69
C TYR A 100 -10.86 -6.42 26.82
N PRO A 101 -10.60 -5.64 25.75
CA PRO A 101 -11.63 -5.28 24.79
C PRO A 101 -12.29 -6.52 24.20
N LEU A 102 -13.57 -6.43 23.84
CA LEU A 102 -14.23 -7.48 23.05
C LEU A 102 -13.62 -7.60 21.65
N HIS A 103 -13.81 -8.77 21.05
CA HIS A 103 -13.44 -9.00 19.65
C HIS A 103 -14.21 -8.08 18.70
N GLY A 104 -13.56 -7.70 17.59
CA GLY A 104 -14.21 -6.98 16.50
C GLY A 104 -14.22 -5.46 16.60
N ILE A 105 -13.58 -4.88 17.62
CA ILE A 105 -13.33 -3.43 17.69
C ILE A 105 -12.13 -3.11 16.79
N PHE A 106 -12.39 -2.58 15.61
CA PHE A 106 -11.38 -2.13 14.64
C PHE A 106 -11.30 -0.60 14.61
N SER A 107 -10.27 -0.03 13.98
CA SER A 107 -10.16 1.43 13.81
C SER A 107 -11.37 2.07 13.11
N ARG A 108 -12.04 1.34 12.20
CA ARG A 108 -13.29 1.80 11.57
C ARG A 108 -14.45 2.04 12.56
N SER A 109 -14.34 1.54 13.79
CA SER A 109 -15.31 1.76 14.86
C SER A 109 -15.07 3.07 15.64
N HIS A 110 -14.02 3.83 15.29
CA HIS A 110 -13.77 5.15 15.86
C HIS A 110 -14.92 6.09 15.54
N THR A 111 -15.43 6.79 16.56
CA THR A 111 -16.47 7.82 16.38
C THR A 111 -15.86 9.18 16.08
N HIS A 112 -14.57 9.35 16.36
CA HIS A 112 -13.79 10.52 16.02
C HIS A 112 -12.69 10.09 15.04
N PRO A 113 -12.63 10.67 13.83
CA PRO A 113 -11.56 10.34 12.90
C PRO A 113 -10.22 10.72 13.53
N LEU A 114 -9.22 9.85 13.36
CA LEU A 114 -7.84 10.24 13.61
C LEU A 114 -7.52 11.45 12.72
N GLU A 115 -6.77 12.42 13.25
CA GLU A 115 -6.29 13.58 12.46
C GLU A 115 -5.26 13.20 11.37
N GLU A 116 -5.29 11.96 10.88
CA GLU A 116 -4.56 11.56 9.69
C GLU A 116 -5.36 11.97 8.45
N GLU A 117 -4.71 12.81 7.64
CA GLU A 117 -5.16 13.30 6.34
C GLU A 117 -6.05 12.28 5.65
N VAL A 118 -7.34 12.59 5.49
CA VAL A 118 -8.11 12.05 4.36
C VAL A 118 -7.27 12.39 3.15
N ALA A 119 -6.53 11.41 2.63
CA ALA A 119 -5.54 11.65 1.61
C ALA A 119 -6.26 12.35 0.46
N LYS A 120 -5.88 13.60 0.20
CA LYS A 120 -6.54 14.41 -0.84
C LYS A 120 -6.57 13.58 -2.13
N GLY A 121 -7.78 13.34 -2.64
CA GLY A 121 -7.99 12.54 -3.84
C GLY A 121 -8.28 11.05 -3.60
N GLU A 122 -8.59 10.61 -2.39
CA GLU A 122 -9.17 9.27 -2.16
C GLU A 122 -10.54 9.15 -2.85
N GLY A 123 -10.78 8.02 -3.53
CA GLY A 123 -12.04 7.73 -4.17
C GLY A 123 -12.18 6.25 -4.53
N LYS A 124 -13.43 5.86 -4.78
CA LYS A 124 -13.82 4.47 -5.02
C LYS A 124 -13.90 4.16 -6.51
N ARG A 125 -13.38 2.99 -6.90
CA ARG A 125 -13.56 2.41 -8.23
C ARG A 125 -14.23 1.04 -8.11
N ARG A 126 -15.36 0.89 -8.80
CA ARG A 126 -16.09 -0.37 -8.92
C ARG A 126 -15.64 -1.15 -10.16
N PHE A 127 -15.34 -2.42 -9.95
CA PHE A 127 -15.12 -3.41 -10.99
C PHE A 127 -16.27 -4.42 -10.95
N LEU A 128 -17.07 -4.49 -12.01
CA LEU A 128 -18.09 -5.54 -12.14
C LEU A 128 -17.38 -6.84 -12.48
N ILE A 129 -17.71 -7.91 -11.78
CA ILE A 129 -17.13 -9.23 -11.99
C ILE A 129 -18.19 -10.22 -12.48
N ASP A 130 -17.79 -11.08 -13.40
CA ASP A 130 -18.66 -12.10 -13.99
C ASP A 130 -17.88 -13.40 -14.24
N GLY A 131 -18.61 -14.49 -14.45
CA GLY A 131 -18.09 -15.84 -14.58
C GLY A 131 -17.68 -16.49 -13.26
N LYS A 132 -16.94 -17.59 -13.34
CA LYS A 132 -16.45 -18.33 -12.17
C LYS A 132 -15.08 -17.79 -11.76
N TRP A 133 -14.94 -17.46 -10.48
CA TRP A 133 -13.68 -16.99 -9.91
C TRP A 133 -13.20 -17.96 -8.84
N GLU A 134 -11.96 -18.41 -9.00
CA GLU A 134 -11.23 -19.11 -7.94
C GLU A 134 -10.56 -18.10 -7.00
N ALA A 135 -10.17 -18.53 -5.79
CA ALA A 135 -9.42 -17.67 -4.86
C ALA A 135 -8.12 -17.10 -5.48
N THR A 136 -7.51 -17.87 -6.38
CA THR A 136 -6.34 -17.51 -7.19
C THR A 136 -6.63 -16.38 -8.18
N ASP A 137 -7.87 -16.27 -8.67
CA ASP A 137 -8.27 -15.20 -9.58
C ASP A 137 -8.46 -13.88 -8.84
N PHE A 138 -9.09 -13.90 -7.66
CA PHE A 138 -9.23 -12.70 -6.82
C PHE A 138 -7.86 -12.15 -6.42
N SER A 139 -6.98 -13.03 -5.92
CA SER A 139 -5.60 -12.64 -5.59
C SER A 139 -4.79 -12.24 -6.82
N GLY A 140 -5.02 -12.87 -7.96
CA GLY A 140 -4.42 -12.54 -9.25
C GLY A 140 -4.81 -11.14 -9.73
N PHE A 141 -6.11 -10.87 -9.85
CA PHE A 141 -6.65 -9.57 -10.25
C PHE A 141 -6.19 -8.47 -9.30
N TYR A 142 -6.38 -8.67 -7.98
CA TYR A 142 -5.98 -7.71 -6.95
C TYR A 142 -4.47 -7.47 -6.95
N GLY A 143 -3.66 -8.52 -7.13
CA GLY A 143 -2.22 -8.39 -7.22
C GLY A 143 -1.77 -7.55 -8.42
N LYS A 144 -2.40 -7.73 -9.59
CA LYS A 144 -2.06 -6.97 -10.79
C LYS A 144 -2.50 -5.51 -10.70
N ILE A 145 -3.71 -5.23 -10.22
CA ILE A 145 -4.16 -3.85 -10.00
C ILE A 145 -3.28 -3.15 -8.97
N ALA A 146 -2.92 -3.82 -7.86
CA ALA A 146 -2.05 -3.25 -6.83
C ALA A 146 -0.65 -2.93 -7.34
N ASP A 147 -0.04 -3.82 -8.15
CA ASP A 147 1.27 -3.57 -8.75
C ASP A 147 1.24 -2.38 -9.73
N THR A 148 0.21 -2.30 -10.58
CA THR A 148 0.07 -1.20 -11.56
C THR A 148 -0.24 0.12 -10.86
N TYR A 149 -1.18 0.13 -9.91
CA TYR A 149 -1.53 1.30 -9.10
C TYR A 149 -0.32 1.83 -8.33
N ALA A 150 0.42 0.95 -7.64
CA ALA A 150 1.56 1.37 -6.82
C ALA A 150 2.66 2.03 -7.66
N LEU A 151 3.01 1.46 -8.83
CA LEU A 151 4.01 2.07 -9.69
C LEU A 151 3.54 3.41 -10.26
N MET A 152 2.29 3.52 -10.73
CA MET A 152 1.74 4.78 -11.23
C MET A 152 1.71 5.85 -10.14
N TYR A 153 1.24 5.52 -8.94
CA TYR A 153 1.20 6.44 -7.80
C TYR A 153 2.59 6.97 -7.44
N ILE A 154 3.58 6.09 -7.33
CA ILE A 154 4.96 6.52 -7.02
C ILE A 154 5.53 7.35 -8.17
N SER A 155 5.33 6.94 -9.42
CA SER A 155 5.86 7.69 -10.58
C SER A 155 5.28 9.10 -10.69
N GLU A 156 4.01 9.27 -10.32
CA GLU A 156 3.31 10.57 -10.33
C GLU A 156 3.72 11.47 -9.17
N SER A 157 3.98 10.88 -8.00
CA SER A 157 4.45 11.64 -6.85
C SER A 157 5.75 12.40 -7.12
N LEU A 158 6.54 11.97 -8.11
CA LEU A 158 7.80 12.60 -8.53
C LEU A 158 7.61 13.96 -9.24
N GLU A 159 6.43 14.25 -9.77
CA GLU A 159 6.14 15.51 -10.50
C GLU A 159 5.56 16.61 -9.63
N THR A 160 4.90 16.24 -8.52
CA THR A 160 4.28 17.24 -7.67
C THR A 160 5.34 18.14 -7.05
N LEU A 161 5.06 19.44 -6.86
CA LEU A 161 5.95 20.36 -6.12
C LEU A 161 6.24 19.89 -4.68
N SER A 162 5.46 18.92 -4.21
CA SER A 162 5.57 18.17 -2.96
C SER A 162 6.32 16.83 -3.08
N ALA A 163 6.97 16.54 -4.21
CA ALA A 163 7.79 15.35 -4.39
C ALA A 163 8.91 15.35 -3.36
N THR A 164 8.71 14.65 -2.24
CA THR A 164 9.71 14.60 -1.19
C THR A 164 10.98 13.98 -1.78
N GLU A 165 12.15 14.53 -1.45
CA GLU A 165 13.44 13.95 -1.85
C GLU A 165 13.52 12.45 -1.49
N SER A 166 12.83 12.07 -0.41
CA SER A 166 12.59 10.69 0.02
C SER A 166 11.99 9.78 -1.07
N ASP A 167 11.14 10.26 -1.98
CA ASP A 167 10.54 9.43 -3.04
C ASP A 167 11.45 9.17 -4.20
N LYS A 168 12.21 10.19 -4.59
CA LYS A 168 13.25 10.07 -5.60
C LYS A 168 14.30 9.07 -5.12
N LEU A 169 14.77 9.24 -3.88
CA LEU A 169 15.72 8.33 -3.25
C LEU A 169 15.16 6.91 -3.11
N PHE A 170 13.91 6.76 -2.68
CA PHE A 170 13.26 5.45 -2.55
C PHE A 170 13.14 4.72 -3.89
N LEU A 171 12.70 5.42 -4.94
CA LEU A 171 12.56 4.81 -6.27
C LEU A 171 13.94 4.41 -6.81
N GLN A 172 14.91 5.32 -6.69
CA GLN A 172 16.29 5.09 -7.13
C GLN A 172 16.90 3.90 -6.38
N SER A 173 16.81 3.84 -5.05
CA SER A 173 17.33 2.70 -4.28
C SER A 173 16.61 1.39 -4.63
N SER A 174 15.28 1.42 -4.75
CA SER A 174 14.46 0.26 -5.12
C SER A 174 14.84 -0.34 -6.49
N ILE A 175 15.36 0.48 -7.40
CA ILE A 175 15.83 0.08 -8.72
C ILE A 175 17.29 -0.37 -8.68
N ASN A 176 18.16 0.44 -8.08
CA ASN A 176 19.61 0.29 -8.16
C ASN A 176 20.18 -0.82 -7.29
N GLU A 177 19.47 -1.22 -6.24
CA GLU A 177 19.82 -2.37 -5.39
C GLU A 177 19.51 -3.72 -6.07
N LYS A 178 18.87 -3.72 -7.24
CA LYS A 178 18.50 -4.95 -7.95
C LYS A 178 19.44 -5.21 -9.12
N ASN A 179 19.79 -6.48 -9.31
CA ASN A 179 20.62 -6.90 -10.45
C ASN A 179 19.81 -7.14 -11.74
N TRP A 180 18.47 -7.14 -11.69
CA TRP A 180 17.57 -7.28 -12.84
C TRP A 180 17.82 -8.52 -13.74
N GLN A 181 18.34 -9.60 -13.17
CA GLN A 181 18.72 -10.82 -13.89
C GLN A 181 17.59 -11.87 -13.98
N GLY A 182 16.51 -11.70 -13.20
CA GLY A 182 15.44 -12.70 -13.13
C GLY A 182 14.15 -12.22 -12.46
N GLY A 183 13.18 -13.14 -12.35
CA GLY A 183 11.83 -12.89 -11.83
C GLY A 183 11.81 -12.29 -10.42
N GLY A 184 12.71 -12.73 -9.54
CA GLY A 184 12.81 -12.26 -8.15
C GLY A 184 13.09 -10.76 -8.02
N SER A 185 13.91 -10.19 -8.91
CA SER A 185 14.19 -8.73 -8.93
C SER A 185 12.91 -7.94 -9.15
N TYR A 186 12.07 -8.37 -10.09
CA TYR A 186 10.78 -7.74 -10.36
C TYR A 186 9.81 -7.93 -9.19
N GLY A 187 9.73 -9.13 -8.60
CA GLY A 187 8.88 -9.36 -7.43
C GLY A 187 9.23 -8.44 -6.26
N SER A 188 10.53 -8.30 -5.96
CA SER A 188 11.04 -7.41 -4.92
C SER A 188 10.78 -5.92 -5.23
N PHE A 189 11.02 -5.48 -6.46
CA PHE A 189 10.76 -4.10 -6.89
C PHE A 189 9.29 -3.71 -6.69
N TYR A 190 8.34 -4.50 -7.21
CA TYR A 190 6.90 -4.20 -7.04
C TYR A 190 6.43 -4.44 -5.59
N GLY A 191 7.05 -5.34 -4.84
CA GLY A 191 6.86 -5.46 -3.40
C GLY A 191 7.21 -4.17 -2.65
N GLY A 192 8.36 -3.57 -2.98
CA GLY A 192 8.78 -2.27 -2.47
C GLY A 192 7.79 -1.16 -2.84
N MET A 193 7.44 -1.04 -4.12
CA MET A 193 6.47 -0.03 -4.59
C MET A 193 5.14 -0.13 -3.84
N ARG A 194 4.61 -1.35 -3.67
CA ARG A 194 3.38 -1.58 -2.90
C ARG A 194 3.55 -1.18 -1.43
N GLY A 195 4.69 -1.49 -0.82
CA GLY A 195 4.99 -1.08 0.56
C GLY A 195 4.97 0.44 0.73
N ARG A 196 5.62 1.17 -0.19
CA ARG A 196 5.68 2.64 -0.18
C ARG A 196 4.34 3.30 -0.51
N ALA A 197 3.62 2.79 -1.50
CA ALA A 197 2.28 3.28 -1.81
C ALA A 197 1.32 3.03 -0.63
N ARG A 198 1.43 1.88 0.05
CA ARG A 198 0.60 1.53 1.20
C ARG A 198 0.79 2.47 2.40
N SER A 199 2.00 2.97 2.65
CA SER A 199 2.24 3.89 3.76
C SER A 199 1.76 5.31 3.50
N ARG A 200 1.26 5.62 2.29
CA ARG A 200 0.83 6.97 1.90
C ARG A 200 -0.60 7.03 1.40
N HIS A 201 -0.91 6.19 0.43
CA HIS A 201 -2.25 6.09 -0.15
C HIS A 201 -2.55 4.62 -0.49
N PRO A 202 -2.87 3.81 0.52
CA PRO A 202 -3.10 2.38 0.33
C PRO A 202 -4.24 2.13 -0.64
N LEU A 203 -4.03 1.16 -1.55
CA LEU A 203 -5.10 0.53 -2.28
C LEU A 203 -5.79 -0.45 -1.33
N LYS A 204 -7.09 -0.27 -1.09
CA LYS A 204 -7.89 -1.09 -0.18
C LYS A 204 -9.04 -1.74 -0.94
N VAL A 205 -9.37 -2.97 -0.57
CA VAL A 205 -10.67 -3.56 -0.94
C VAL A 205 -11.71 -3.00 0.03
N GLU A 206 -12.69 -2.28 -0.48
CA GLU A 206 -13.78 -1.71 0.31
C GLU A 206 -14.95 -2.67 0.42
N GLY A 207 -15.24 -3.41 -0.65
CA GLY A 207 -16.29 -4.42 -0.66
C GLY A 207 -16.14 -5.40 -1.81
N ILE A 208 -16.56 -6.63 -1.59
CA ILE A 208 -16.69 -7.65 -2.63
C ILE A 208 -18.07 -8.27 -2.46
N GLU A 209 -18.85 -8.28 -3.53
CA GLU A 209 -20.05 -9.10 -3.62
C GLU A 209 -19.82 -10.16 -4.70
N TYR A 210 -19.79 -11.42 -4.28
CA TYR A 210 -19.60 -12.54 -5.20
C TYR A 210 -20.90 -13.32 -5.39
N HIS A 211 -21.71 -12.84 -6.33
CA HIS A 211 -22.87 -13.55 -6.89
C HIS A 211 -22.95 -13.19 -8.36
N SER A 212 -22.36 -13.97 -9.26
CA SER A 212 -22.23 -13.62 -10.70
C SER A 212 -23.59 -13.21 -11.30
N PRO A 213 -23.77 -11.94 -11.74
CA PRO A 213 -22.80 -10.84 -11.78
C PRO A 213 -22.61 -10.12 -10.42
N GLY A 214 -21.36 -10.00 -9.98
CA GLY A 214 -20.98 -9.37 -8.70
C GLY A 214 -20.14 -8.10 -8.89
N TYR A 215 -19.50 -7.63 -7.82
CA TYR A 215 -18.55 -6.51 -7.89
C TYR A 215 -17.37 -6.61 -6.92
N ILE A 216 -16.31 -5.86 -7.24
CA ILE A 216 -15.19 -5.54 -6.36
C ILE A 216 -15.07 -4.02 -6.33
N ASP A 217 -15.23 -3.44 -5.14
CA ASP A 217 -14.98 -2.02 -4.87
C ASP A 217 -13.57 -1.85 -4.30
N VAL A 218 -12.79 -0.99 -4.95
CA VAL A 218 -11.43 -0.64 -4.54
C VAL A 218 -11.35 0.84 -4.21
N LEU A 219 -10.82 1.15 -3.03
CA LEU A 219 -10.58 2.50 -2.55
C LEU A 219 -9.09 2.84 -2.70
N GLY A 220 -8.78 4.01 -3.26
CA GLY A 220 -7.42 4.48 -3.47
C GLY A 220 -7.42 5.88 -4.07
N ASN A 221 -6.27 6.36 -4.54
CA ASN A 221 -6.19 7.66 -5.17
C ASN A 221 -6.95 7.60 -6.51
N ILE A 222 -8.02 8.37 -6.64
CA ILE A 222 -8.95 8.25 -7.77
C ILE A 222 -8.30 8.64 -9.10
N ALA A 223 -7.37 9.61 -9.09
CA ALA A 223 -6.65 10.01 -10.29
C ALA A 223 -5.75 8.86 -10.80
N VAL A 224 -5.07 8.17 -9.87
CA VAL A 224 -4.24 7.01 -10.23
C VAL A 224 -5.10 5.83 -10.67
N LEU A 225 -6.21 5.56 -9.98
CA LEU A 225 -7.17 4.52 -10.39
C LEU A 225 -7.71 4.77 -11.82
N ASN A 226 -8.03 6.02 -12.15
CA ASN A 226 -8.44 6.40 -13.51
C ASN A 226 -7.34 6.11 -14.53
N ARG A 227 -6.07 6.36 -14.19
CA ARG A 227 -4.94 6.07 -15.07
C ARG A 227 -4.71 4.56 -15.25
N VAL A 228 -4.93 3.76 -14.20
CA VAL A 228 -4.92 2.29 -14.33
C VAL A 228 -5.98 1.84 -15.33
N ASP A 229 -7.21 2.36 -15.22
CA ASP A 229 -8.28 2.09 -16.18
C ASP A 229 -7.89 2.54 -17.60
N GLU A 230 -7.33 3.74 -17.75
CA GLU A 230 -6.86 4.24 -19.04
C GLU A 230 -5.78 3.36 -19.66
N ALA A 231 -4.82 2.85 -18.88
CA ALA A 231 -3.78 1.95 -19.37
C ALA A 231 -4.38 0.63 -19.89
N VAL A 232 -5.37 0.08 -19.19
CA VAL A 232 -6.14 -1.08 -19.67
C VAL A 232 -6.87 -0.74 -20.99
N GLN A 233 -7.57 0.38 -21.06
CA GLN A 233 -8.29 0.82 -22.26
C GLN A 233 -7.36 1.12 -23.44
N ARG A 234 -6.15 1.64 -23.20
CA ARG A 234 -5.11 1.81 -24.22
C ARG A 234 -4.70 0.46 -24.77
N LEU A 235 -4.52 -0.55 -23.93
CA LEU A 235 -4.13 -1.89 -24.36
C LEU A 235 -5.25 -2.60 -25.14
N ILE A 236 -6.51 -2.44 -24.73
CA ILE A 236 -7.67 -2.98 -25.47
C ILE A 236 -7.73 -2.37 -26.87
N ARG A 237 -7.63 -1.03 -26.99
CA ARG A 237 -7.77 -0.32 -28.28
C ARG A 237 -6.55 -0.44 -29.18
N ARG A 238 -5.34 -0.44 -28.60
CA ARG A 238 -4.05 -0.35 -29.32
C ARG A 238 -3.14 -1.55 -29.09
N GLY A 239 -3.70 -2.69 -28.70
CA GLY A 239 -2.93 -3.88 -28.28
C GLY A 239 -1.93 -4.36 -29.33
N ARG A 240 -2.27 -4.27 -30.62
CA ARG A 240 -1.35 -4.63 -31.72
C ARG A 240 -0.10 -3.74 -31.75
N ASP A 241 -0.26 -2.43 -31.61
CA ASP A 241 0.86 -1.47 -31.65
C ASP A 241 1.73 -1.59 -30.40
N ILE A 242 1.11 -1.70 -29.23
CA ILE A 242 1.82 -1.91 -27.96
C ILE A 242 2.60 -3.24 -28.01
N SER A 243 2.01 -4.30 -28.58
CA SER A 243 2.69 -5.59 -28.75
C SER A 243 3.89 -5.49 -29.70
N LYS A 244 3.79 -4.70 -30.79
CA LYS A 244 4.91 -4.44 -31.69
C LYS A 244 6.06 -3.72 -30.96
N LEU A 245 5.78 -2.65 -30.23
CA LEU A 245 6.78 -1.92 -29.44
C LEU A 245 7.42 -2.79 -28.37
N TYR A 246 6.60 -3.55 -27.63
CA TYR A 246 7.09 -4.51 -26.63
C TYR A 246 8.07 -5.51 -27.25
N LYS A 247 7.72 -6.08 -28.41
CA LYS A 247 8.57 -7.02 -29.14
C LYS A 247 9.86 -6.34 -29.63
N ALA A 248 9.80 -5.08 -30.06
CA ALA A 248 10.97 -4.33 -30.50
C ALA A 248 11.98 -4.12 -29.37
N VAL A 249 11.53 -3.63 -28.21
CA VAL A 249 12.39 -3.46 -27.01
C VAL A 249 12.95 -4.81 -26.56
N TYR A 250 12.10 -5.82 -26.45
CA TYR A 250 12.51 -7.16 -26.03
C TYR A 250 13.53 -7.78 -26.99
N LYS A 251 13.33 -7.66 -28.31
CA LYS A 251 14.26 -8.19 -29.33
C LYS A 251 15.61 -7.49 -29.27
N SER A 252 15.62 -6.17 -29.06
CA SER A 252 16.87 -5.40 -28.90
C SER A 252 17.71 -5.95 -27.74
N LEU A 253 17.12 -6.05 -26.55
CA LEU A 253 17.79 -6.62 -25.37
C LEU A 253 18.16 -8.09 -25.57
N LYS A 254 17.34 -8.88 -26.27
CA LYS A 254 17.62 -10.30 -26.51
C LYS A 254 18.84 -10.49 -27.40
N ASN A 255 18.91 -9.74 -28.50
CA ASN A 255 19.99 -9.86 -29.49
C ASN A 255 21.35 -9.50 -28.88
N GLU A 256 21.36 -8.51 -27.99
CA GLU A 256 22.54 -8.05 -27.24
C GLU A 256 22.82 -8.90 -25.97
N LYS A 257 22.02 -9.95 -25.72
CA LYS A 257 22.08 -10.81 -24.50
C LYS A 257 21.88 -10.04 -23.18
N LEU A 258 21.22 -8.88 -23.20
CA LEU A 258 21.03 -7.97 -22.07
C LEU A 258 19.81 -8.29 -21.19
N LEU A 259 18.94 -9.23 -21.61
CA LEU A 259 17.75 -9.60 -20.83
C LEU A 259 18.05 -10.09 -19.41
N ARG A 260 19.18 -10.77 -19.22
CA ARG A 260 19.65 -11.28 -17.91
C ARG A 260 20.93 -10.60 -17.43
N ALA A 261 21.44 -9.63 -18.20
CA ALA A 261 22.60 -8.84 -17.82
C ALA A 261 22.30 -7.95 -16.61
N ASP A 262 23.33 -7.59 -15.86
CA ASP A 262 23.23 -6.57 -14.81
C ASP A 262 23.28 -5.15 -15.40
N LYS A 263 23.37 -4.15 -14.52
CA LYS A 263 23.45 -2.74 -14.90
C LYS A 263 24.83 -2.30 -15.40
N THR A 264 25.89 -3.09 -15.19
CA THR A 264 27.25 -2.74 -15.63
C THR A 264 27.53 -3.20 -17.05
N SER A 265 26.66 -4.05 -17.60
CA SER A 265 26.69 -4.46 -19.00
C SER A 265 26.33 -3.30 -19.94
N GLY A 266 26.81 -3.36 -21.18
CA GLY A 266 26.60 -2.33 -22.19
C GLY A 266 26.07 -2.89 -23.50
N PHE A 267 25.53 -2.01 -24.34
CA PHE A 267 25.18 -2.34 -25.73
C PHE A 267 26.45 -2.47 -26.57
N ALA A 268 26.41 -3.28 -27.64
CA ALA A 268 27.53 -3.39 -28.57
C ALA A 268 27.88 -2.06 -29.27
N ASN A 269 26.90 -1.17 -29.45
CA ASN A 269 27.12 0.16 -30.02
C ASN A 269 26.02 1.15 -29.57
N GLU A 270 26.34 2.44 -29.69
CA GLU A 270 25.46 3.55 -29.29
C GLU A 270 24.15 3.60 -30.09
N SER A 271 24.15 3.21 -31.37
CA SER A 271 22.94 3.20 -32.20
C SER A 271 21.88 2.22 -31.67
N THR A 272 22.28 1.01 -31.27
CA THR A 272 21.38 0.04 -30.66
C THR A 272 20.87 0.52 -29.31
N GLU A 273 21.72 1.17 -28.52
CA GLU A 273 21.34 1.76 -27.22
C GLU A 273 20.28 2.85 -27.41
N GLN A 274 20.54 3.83 -28.27
CA GLN A 274 19.63 4.93 -28.56
C GLN A 274 18.30 4.44 -29.16
N TYR A 275 18.36 3.46 -30.06
CA TYR A 275 17.16 2.79 -30.57
C TYR A 275 16.35 2.16 -29.44
N THR A 276 17.01 1.41 -28.54
CA THR A 276 16.34 0.75 -27.40
C THR A 276 15.71 1.75 -26.45
N LEU A 277 16.41 2.85 -26.16
CA LEU A 277 15.91 3.94 -25.33
C LEU A 277 14.67 4.56 -25.96
N ALA A 278 14.73 4.94 -27.25
CA ALA A 278 13.61 5.52 -27.97
C ALA A 278 12.39 4.60 -28.02
N GLN A 279 12.58 3.29 -28.28
CA GLN A 279 11.46 2.34 -28.25
C GLN A 279 10.90 2.14 -26.84
N SER A 280 11.74 2.22 -25.80
CA SER A 280 11.32 2.10 -24.40
C SER A 280 10.46 3.29 -23.98
N TYR A 281 10.85 4.52 -24.34
CA TYR A 281 10.02 5.72 -24.13
C TYR A 281 8.68 5.62 -24.87
N ARG A 282 8.69 5.21 -26.14
CA ARG A 282 7.45 5.03 -26.92
C ARG A 282 6.54 3.99 -26.30
N LEU A 283 7.10 2.87 -25.83
CA LEU A 283 6.34 1.83 -25.15
C LEU A 283 5.75 2.33 -23.83
N ALA A 284 6.55 3.00 -23.00
CA ALA A 284 6.14 3.59 -21.73
C ALA A 284 4.95 4.55 -21.93
N ALA A 285 5.07 5.51 -22.86
CA ALA A 285 4.00 6.45 -23.17
C ALA A 285 2.74 5.74 -23.71
N MET A 286 2.91 4.75 -24.60
CA MET A 286 1.77 4.07 -25.23
C MET A 286 1.00 3.18 -24.24
N VAL A 287 1.69 2.55 -23.29
CA VAL A 287 1.05 1.77 -22.23
C VAL A 287 0.53 2.63 -21.07
N GLY A 288 0.91 3.90 -21.02
CA GLY A 288 0.44 4.85 -20.01
C GLY A 288 1.26 4.84 -18.73
N LEU A 289 2.57 4.53 -18.79
CA LEU A 289 3.47 4.77 -17.67
C LEU A 289 3.62 6.27 -17.48
N SER A 290 3.25 6.77 -16.30
CA SER A 290 3.47 8.16 -15.91
C SER A 290 4.98 8.43 -15.79
N ASN A 291 5.42 9.56 -16.32
CA ASN A 291 6.74 10.18 -16.08
C ASN A 291 7.93 9.27 -16.44
N PRO A 292 8.00 8.79 -17.69
CA PRO A 292 9.07 7.89 -18.11
C PRO A 292 10.47 8.51 -17.98
N GLU A 293 10.61 9.83 -18.07
CA GLU A 293 11.88 10.55 -17.90
C GLU A 293 12.36 10.47 -16.45
N SER A 294 11.47 10.70 -15.47
CA SER A 294 11.81 10.55 -14.05
C SER A 294 12.14 9.09 -13.71
N MET A 295 11.43 8.14 -14.33
CA MET A 295 11.75 6.72 -14.19
C MET A 295 13.12 6.37 -14.78
N PHE A 296 13.48 6.94 -15.93
CA PHE A 296 14.80 6.76 -16.55
C PHE A 296 15.91 7.36 -15.68
N ALA A 297 15.70 8.57 -15.14
CA ALA A 297 16.62 9.19 -14.19
C ALA A 297 16.80 8.33 -12.92
N ALA A 298 15.72 7.75 -12.39
CA ALA A 298 15.78 6.82 -11.25
C ALA A 298 16.47 5.49 -11.58
N CYS A 299 16.67 5.17 -12.85
CA CYS A 299 17.50 4.05 -13.31
C CYS A 299 18.98 4.46 -13.48
N ASP A 300 19.43 5.58 -12.92
CA ASP A 300 20.75 6.18 -13.17
C ASP A 300 21.03 6.41 -14.67
N ASN A 301 19.99 6.75 -15.44
CA ASN A 301 20.04 6.85 -16.91
C ASN A 301 20.51 5.55 -17.60
N ASN A 302 20.36 4.40 -16.95
CA ASN A 302 20.72 3.10 -17.51
C ASN A 302 19.61 2.58 -18.44
N VAL A 303 19.91 2.54 -19.74
CA VAL A 303 18.94 2.13 -20.78
C VAL A 303 18.47 0.68 -20.60
N ILE A 304 19.34 -0.22 -20.16
CA ILE A 304 19.00 -1.64 -19.95
C ILE A 304 17.98 -1.77 -18.82
N VAL A 305 18.25 -1.14 -17.68
CA VAL A 305 17.38 -1.19 -16.51
C VAL A 305 16.03 -0.55 -16.81
N PHE A 306 16.03 0.63 -17.44
CA PHE A 306 14.81 1.31 -17.83
C PHE A 306 13.95 0.49 -18.79
N ALA A 307 14.56 -0.08 -19.85
CA ALA A 307 13.86 -0.94 -20.78
C ALA A 307 13.23 -2.16 -20.08
N LYS A 308 13.93 -2.77 -19.11
CA LYS A 308 13.41 -3.89 -18.30
C LYS A 308 12.25 -3.46 -17.40
N VAL A 309 12.32 -2.29 -16.77
CA VAL A 309 11.22 -1.72 -15.97
C VAL A 309 9.98 -1.53 -16.84
N VAL A 310 10.13 -0.88 -18.00
CA VAL A 310 9.03 -0.62 -18.93
C VAL A 310 8.41 -1.91 -19.48
N LEU A 311 9.22 -2.90 -19.85
CA LEU A 311 8.74 -4.23 -20.25
C LEU A 311 7.96 -4.90 -19.10
N SER A 312 8.46 -4.80 -17.87
CA SER A 312 7.84 -5.40 -16.70
C SER A 312 6.50 -4.76 -16.35
N PHE A 313 6.39 -3.44 -16.49
CA PHE A 313 5.14 -2.71 -16.32
C PHE A 313 4.13 -3.07 -17.41
N SER A 314 4.58 -3.07 -18.68
CA SER A 314 3.74 -3.42 -19.83
C SER A 314 3.13 -4.82 -19.72
N ARG A 315 3.88 -5.78 -19.16
CA ARG A 315 3.39 -7.13 -18.90
C ARG A 315 2.30 -7.15 -17.83
N ARG A 316 2.41 -6.35 -16.76
CA ARG A 316 1.40 -6.28 -15.69
C ARG A 316 0.10 -5.66 -16.16
N VAL A 317 0.17 -4.57 -16.92
CA VAL A 317 -1.02 -3.97 -17.55
C VAL A 317 -1.68 -4.97 -18.49
N ARG A 318 -0.90 -5.76 -19.23
CA ARG A 318 -1.41 -6.84 -20.09
C ARG A 318 -2.10 -7.95 -19.31
N ASP A 319 -1.47 -8.44 -18.24
CA ASP A 319 -2.05 -9.46 -17.37
C ASP A 319 -3.36 -8.97 -16.74
N LEU A 320 -3.43 -7.70 -16.34
CA LEU A 320 -4.65 -7.06 -15.82
C LEU A 320 -5.72 -6.96 -16.92
N THR A 321 -5.34 -6.49 -18.11
CA THR A 321 -6.25 -6.34 -19.26
C THR A 321 -6.87 -7.67 -19.69
N ARG A 322 -6.17 -8.79 -19.48
CA ARG A 322 -6.68 -10.12 -19.82
C ARG A 322 -8.03 -10.40 -19.15
N PHE A 323 -8.22 -10.01 -17.88
CA PHE A 323 -9.51 -10.16 -17.18
C PHE A 323 -10.65 -9.40 -17.86
N TYR A 324 -10.36 -8.24 -18.46
CA TYR A 324 -11.35 -7.45 -19.19
C TYR A 324 -11.69 -8.08 -20.55
N VAL A 325 -10.67 -8.52 -21.29
CA VAL A 325 -10.84 -9.12 -22.62
C VAL A 325 -11.51 -10.49 -22.55
N GLU A 326 -11.25 -11.25 -21.49
CA GLU A 326 -11.96 -12.51 -21.18
C GLU A 326 -13.42 -12.29 -20.74
N GLY A 327 -13.85 -11.04 -20.55
CA GLY A 327 -15.21 -10.70 -20.14
C GLY A 327 -15.48 -10.90 -18.63
N ARG A 328 -14.45 -11.27 -17.86
CA ARG A 328 -14.55 -11.55 -16.41
C ARG A 328 -14.64 -10.29 -15.57
N VAL A 329 -14.14 -9.17 -16.08
CA VAL A 329 -14.19 -7.85 -15.43
C VAL A 329 -14.72 -6.82 -16.41
N ARG A 330 -15.58 -5.92 -15.92
CA ARG A 330 -16.01 -4.71 -16.63
C ARG A 330 -15.94 -3.51 -15.69
N ARG A 331 -15.84 -2.32 -16.27
CA ARG A 331 -15.94 -1.08 -15.50
C ARG A 331 -17.37 -0.93 -14.99
N GLY A 332 -17.53 -0.65 -13.70
CA GLY A 332 -18.83 -0.42 -13.06
C GLY A 332 -19.11 1.03 -12.73
#